data_AF-A0A2K3UUX8-F1
#
_entry.id   AF-A0A2K3UUX8-F1
#
_cell.length_a   1.000
_cell.length_b   1.000
_cell.length_c   1.000
_cell.angle_alpha   90.00
_cell.angle_beta   90.00
_cell.angle_gamma   90.00
#
_symmetry.space_group_name_H-M   'P 1'
#
loop_
_entity.id
_entity.type
_entity.pdbx_description
1 polymer ?
#
loop_
_entity_poly.entity_id
_entity_poly.type
_entity_poly.pdbx_seq_one_letter_code
_entity_poly.pdbx_strand_id
1 'polypeptide(L)'
;MNYAATLAVLVVLAFCFPLSVRLGAQVGVPQAVTMSILGALLTFALATWLVRWQVARYRLSLERLEAAREQVRADPQNPRAYFVGGEHLGALLLRLDRRREAAEVIDRYARLGGARESEIVALREALSRAERRQRRAQGREA
;
A
#
# COMPACT_ATOMS: atom_id res chain seq x y z
N MET A 1 13.49 12.67 4.97
CA MET A 1 13.12 11.96 6.22
C MET A 1 11.64 11.64 6.16
N ASN A 2 11.23 10.39 6.39
CA ASN A 2 9.83 9.97 6.24
C ASN A 2 9.04 10.36 7.50
N TYR A 3 8.37 11.51 7.48
CA TYR A 3 7.60 12.05 8.62
C TYR A 3 6.55 11.06 9.17
N ALA A 4 5.99 10.22 8.31
CA ALA A 4 5.06 9.16 8.70
C ALA A 4 5.72 8.08 9.58
N ALA A 5 6.98 7.73 9.32
CA ALA A 5 7.71 6.72 10.09
C ALA A 5 8.07 7.26 11.48
N THR A 6 8.47 8.52 11.59
CA THR A 6 8.74 9.16 12.88
C THR A 6 7.46 9.32 13.71
N LEU A 7 6.33 9.66 13.07
CA LEU A 7 5.02 9.70 13.74
C LEU A 7 4.58 8.32 14.26
N ALA A 8 4.75 7.27 13.45
CA ALA A 8 4.41 5.91 13.87
C ALA A 8 5.24 5.47 15.09
N VAL A 9 6.54 5.76 15.11
CA VAL A 9 7.42 5.48 16.25
C VAL A 9 7.00 6.27 17.49
N LEU A 10 6.66 7.57 17.33
CA LEU A 10 6.20 8.41 18.44
C LEU A 10 4.86 7.92 19.01
N VAL A 11 3.91 7.51 18.18
CA VAL A 11 2.61 6.97 18.63
C VAL A 11 2.80 5.67 19.40
N VAL A 12 3.65 4.76 18.89
CA VAL A 12 3.96 3.50 19.56
C VAL A 12 4.64 3.74 20.90
N LEU A 13 5.63 4.64 20.97
CA LEU A 13 6.29 5.03 22.22
C LEU A 13 5.30 5.66 23.21
N ALA A 14 4.44 6.56 22.75
CA ALA A 14 3.44 7.22 23.58
C ALA A 14 2.41 6.24 24.17
N PHE A 15 2.11 5.14 23.47
CA PHE A 15 1.18 4.13 23.94
C PHE A 15 1.84 3.10 24.85
N CYS A 16 3.04 2.64 24.49
CA CYS A 16 3.76 1.61 25.24
C CYS A 16 4.33 2.13 26.57
N PHE A 17 4.81 3.39 26.60
CA PHE A 17 5.44 3.97 27.79
C PHE A 17 4.54 3.97 29.05
N PRO A 18 3.30 4.50 29.03
CA PRO A 18 2.44 4.50 30.21
C PRO A 18 1.98 3.08 30.62
N LEU A 19 1.86 2.16 29.67
CA LEU A 19 1.53 0.76 29.94
C LEU A 19 2.66 0.07 30.70
N SER A 20 3.91 0.27 30.26
CA SER A 20 5.11 -0.24 30.92
C SER A 20 5.26 0.30 32.34
N VAL A 21 4.99 1.59 32.54
CA VAL A 21 5.05 2.23 33.87
C VAL A 21 4.01 1.64 34.83
N ARG A 22 2.78 1.41 34.36
CA ARG A 22 1.71 0.81 35.19
C ARG A 22 1.99 -0.65 35.55
N LEU A 23 2.47 -1.46 34.60
CA LEU A 23 2.89 -2.83 34.86
C LEU A 23 4.08 -2.87 35.83
N GLY A 24 5.00 -1.91 35.70
CA GLY A 24 6.16 -1.85 36.58
C GLY A 24 5.85 -1.51 38.03
N ALA A 25 4.81 -0.72 38.27
CA ALA A 25 4.33 -0.39 39.61
C ALA A 25 3.66 -1.58 40.32
N GLN A 26 3.11 -2.57 39.59
CA GLN A 26 2.38 -3.70 40.17
C GLN A 26 3.26 -4.91 40.50
N VAL A 27 4.38 -5.11 39.80
CA VAL A 27 5.15 -6.36 39.85
C VAL A 27 6.38 -6.28 40.77
N GLY A 28 6.77 -5.09 41.21
CA GLY A 28 8.02 -4.89 41.94
C GLY A 28 9.21 -4.79 40.98
N VAL A 29 10.10 -3.86 41.30
CA VAL A 29 11.09 -3.22 40.42
C VAL A 29 12.02 -4.18 39.62
N PRO A 30 12.39 -5.40 40.04
CA PRO A 30 13.32 -6.23 39.26
C PRO A 30 12.71 -6.91 38.01
N GLN A 31 11.54 -7.53 38.15
CA GLN A 31 10.90 -8.27 37.04
C GLN A 31 10.16 -7.33 36.09
N ALA A 32 9.56 -6.27 36.65
CA ALA A 32 8.97 -5.16 35.92
C ALA A 32 9.89 -4.54 34.87
N VAL A 33 11.14 -4.24 35.25
CA VAL A 33 12.12 -3.60 34.36
C VAL A 33 12.53 -4.56 33.25
N THR A 34 12.78 -5.83 33.59
CA THR A 34 13.11 -6.86 32.59
C THR A 34 11.98 -7.07 31.58
N MET A 35 10.73 -7.15 32.05
CA MET A 35 9.56 -7.26 31.16
C MET A 35 9.35 -6.01 30.31
N SER A 36 9.59 -4.82 30.87
CA SER A 36 9.46 -3.56 30.14
C SER A 36 10.52 -3.42 29.05
N ILE A 37 11.77 -3.81 29.33
CA ILE A 37 12.86 -3.83 28.35
C ILE A 37 12.56 -4.86 27.26
N LEU A 38 12.15 -6.07 27.62
CA LEU A 38 11.74 -7.11 26.65
C LEU A 38 10.57 -6.64 25.79
N GLY A 39 9.56 -6.02 26.39
CA GLY A 39 8.41 -5.45 25.68
C GLY A 39 8.83 -4.34 24.71
N ALA A 40 9.72 -3.44 25.14
CA ALA A 40 10.26 -2.38 24.28
C ALA A 40 11.06 -2.96 23.11
N LEU A 41 11.94 -3.94 23.36
CA LEU A 41 12.72 -4.62 22.33
C LEU A 41 11.84 -5.38 21.35
N LEU A 42 10.82 -6.10 21.84
CA LEU A 42 9.87 -6.82 21.00
C LEU A 42 9.08 -5.86 20.12
N THR A 43 8.58 -4.77 20.69
CA THR A 43 7.82 -3.75 19.95
C THR A 43 8.71 -3.09 18.89
N PHE A 44 9.96 -2.78 19.23
CA PHE A 44 10.93 -2.22 18.30
C PHE A 44 11.28 -3.20 17.16
N ALA A 45 11.50 -4.47 17.48
CA ALA A 45 11.75 -5.52 16.50
C ALA A 45 10.56 -5.70 15.57
N LEU A 46 9.34 -5.74 16.12
CA LEU A 46 8.11 -5.87 15.34
C LEU A 46 7.90 -4.67 14.42
N ALA A 47 8.07 -3.45 14.93
CA ALA A 47 7.96 -2.23 14.12
C ALA A 47 8.98 -2.23 12.98
N THR A 48 10.24 -2.58 13.25
CA THR A 48 11.30 -2.66 12.24
C THR A 48 10.97 -3.72 11.18
N TRP A 49 10.47 -4.88 11.60
CA TRP A 49 10.07 -5.95 10.70
C TRP A 49 8.89 -5.53 9.80
N LEU A 50 7.85 -4.91 10.37
CA LEU A 50 6.70 -4.40 9.61
C LEU A 50 7.11 -3.35 8.58
N VAL A 51 7.97 -2.40 8.96
CA VAL A 51 8.47 -1.38 8.04
C VAL A 51 9.27 -2.01 6.90
N ARG A 52 10.18 -2.95 7.20
CA ARG A 52 10.94 -3.66 6.16
C ARG A 52 10.03 -4.44 5.22
N TRP A 53 9.04 -5.13 5.76
CA TRP A 53 8.06 -5.88 4.98
C TRP A 53 7.23 -4.97 4.07
N GLN A 54 6.73 -3.85 4.60
CA GLN A 54 5.95 -2.88 3.83
C GLN A 54 6.78 -2.26 2.70
N VAL A 55 8.04 -1.89 2.97
CA VAL A 55 8.95 -1.34 1.95
C VAL A 55 9.27 -2.38 0.88
N ALA A 56 9.56 -3.62 1.27
CA ALA A 56 9.84 -4.70 0.32
C ALA A 56 8.63 -4.96 -0.59
N ARG A 57 7.42 -5.02 -0.01
CA ARG A 57 6.18 -5.19 -0.76
C ARG A 57 5.92 -4.03 -1.72
N TYR A 58 6.18 -2.80 -1.29
CA TYR A 58 6.03 -1.62 -2.13
C TYR A 58 7.02 -1.63 -3.31
N ARG A 59 8.29 -1.99 -3.07
CA ARG A 59 9.30 -2.15 -4.12
C ARG A 59 8.89 -3.19 -5.16
N LEU A 60 8.45 -4.37 -4.73
CA LEU A 60 7.94 -5.41 -5.64
C LEU A 60 6.75 -4.93 -6.49
N SER A 61 5.89 -4.07 -5.91
CA SER A 61 4.76 -3.51 -6.66
C SER A 61 5.21 -2.50 -7.72
N LEU A 62 6.27 -1.73 -7.43
CA LEU A 62 6.87 -0.81 -8.40
C LEU A 62 7.62 -1.56 -9.51
N GLU A 63 8.40 -2.58 -9.19
CA GLU A 63 9.11 -3.41 -10.17
C GLU A 63 8.11 -4.05 -11.16
N ARG A 64 6.99 -4.58 -10.65
CA ARG A 64 5.91 -5.11 -11.51
C ARG A 64 5.27 -4.04 -12.39
N LEU A 65 5.11 -2.82 -11.86
CA LEU A 65 4.57 -1.71 -12.63
C LEU A 65 5.54 -1.30 -13.75
N GLU A 66 6.84 -1.26 -13.47
CA GLU A 66 7.89 -0.92 -14.43
C GLU A 66 7.96 -1.97 -15.55
N ALA A 67 8.00 -3.26 -15.19
CA ALA A 67 7.96 -4.35 -16.17
C ALA A 67 6.70 -4.28 -17.06
N ALA A 68 5.53 -4.00 -16.46
CA ALA A 68 4.29 -3.83 -17.21
C ALA A 68 4.31 -2.62 -18.16
N ARG A 69 4.95 -1.52 -17.76
CA ARG A 69 5.12 -0.35 -18.63
C ARG A 69 6.07 -0.64 -19.78
N GLU A 70 7.17 -1.35 -19.52
CA GLU A 70 8.11 -1.75 -20.56
C GLU A 70 7.44 -2.68 -21.58
N GLN A 71 6.65 -3.65 -21.11
CA GLN A 71 5.88 -4.54 -21.98
C GLN A 71 4.88 -3.78 -22.86
N VAL A 72 4.10 -2.85 -22.30
CA VAL A 72 3.18 -2.01 -23.08
C VAL A 72 3.92 -1.05 -24.02
N ARG A 73 5.11 -0.55 -23.65
CA ARG A 73 5.92 0.29 -24.53
C ARG A 73 6.49 -0.49 -25.72
N ALA A 74 6.85 -1.76 -25.51
CA ALA A 74 7.37 -2.63 -26.56
C ALA A 74 6.28 -2.96 -27.61
N ASP A 75 5.04 -3.17 -27.17
CA ASP A 75 3.92 -3.50 -28.06
C ASP A 75 2.61 -2.82 -27.62
N PRO A 76 2.41 -1.53 -27.94
CA PRO A 76 1.30 -0.74 -27.41
C PRO A 76 -0.06 -1.07 -28.02
N GLN A 77 -0.07 -1.73 -29.18
CA GLN A 77 -1.30 -2.07 -29.92
C GLN A 77 -1.85 -3.45 -29.54
N ASN A 78 -1.04 -4.27 -28.87
CA ASN A 78 -1.43 -5.59 -28.45
C ASN A 78 -2.15 -5.57 -27.10
N PRO A 79 -3.43 -5.97 -27.02
CA PRO A 79 -4.19 -6.00 -25.77
C PRO A 79 -3.53 -6.89 -24.70
N ARG A 80 -2.82 -7.95 -25.10
CA ARG A 80 -2.12 -8.84 -24.15
C ARG A 80 -0.93 -8.17 -23.50
N ALA A 81 -0.34 -7.16 -24.13
CA ALA A 81 0.78 -6.41 -23.55
C ALA A 81 0.38 -5.66 -22.27
N TYR A 82 -0.92 -5.35 -22.09
CA TYR A 82 -1.44 -4.67 -20.91
C TYR A 82 -1.62 -5.59 -19.70
N PHE A 83 -1.37 -6.90 -19.84
CA PHE A 83 -1.44 -7.88 -18.76
C PHE A 83 -0.06 -8.43 -18.42
N VAL A 84 0.29 -8.38 -17.13
CA VAL A 84 1.53 -8.96 -16.59
C VAL A 84 1.19 -9.88 -15.44
N GLY A 85 1.57 -11.16 -15.56
CA GLY A 85 1.27 -12.17 -14.55
C GLY A 85 -0.24 -12.37 -14.31
N GLY A 86 -1.06 -12.13 -15.33
CA GLY A 86 -2.54 -12.20 -15.24
C GLY A 86 -3.20 -10.95 -14.65
N GLU A 87 -2.45 -9.91 -14.30
CA GLU A 87 -2.99 -8.65 -13.78
C GLU A 87 -2.87 -7.53 -14.82
N HIS A 88 -3.95 -6.74 -14.99
CA HIS A 88 -3.97 -5.61 -15.92
C HIS A 88 -3.19 -4.40 -15.36
N LEU A 89 -2.43 -3.70 -16.20
CA LEU A 89 -1.66 -2.51 -15.84
C LEU A 89 -2.53 -1.43 -15.14
N GLY A 90 -3.76 -1.22 -15.62
CA GLY A 90 -4.71 -0.31 -14.99
C GLY A 90 -5.06 -0.72 -13.54
N ALA A 91 -5.16 -2.02 -13.25
CA ALA A 91 -5.44 -2.50 -11.89
C ALA A 91 -4.23 -2.29 -10.95
N LEU A 92 -3.01 -2.52 -11.45
CA LEU A 92 -1.77 -2.21 -10.73
C LEU A 92 -1.68 -0.72 -10.38
N LEU A 93 -2.00 0.15 -11.34
CA LEU A 93 -2.03 1.61 -11.14
C LEU A 93 -3.09 2.02 -10.09
N LEU A 94 -4.27 1.42 -10.12
CA LEU A 94 -5.32 1.69 -9.11
C LEU A 94 -4.90 1.27 -7.70
N ARG A 95 -4.13 0.17 -7.54
CA ARG A 95 -3.60 -0.28 -6.24
C ARG A 95 -2.55 0.68 -5.69
N LEU A 96 -1.81 1.36 -6.56
CA LEU A 96 -0.82 2.38 -6.21
C LEU A 96 -1.42 3.80 -6.12
N ASP A 97 -2.75 3.91 -6.13
CA ASP A 97 -3.51 5.16 -6.10
C ASP A 97 -3.22 6.12 -7.27
N ARG A 98 -2.63 5.61 -8.36
CA ARG A 98 -2.31 6.36 -9.60
C ARG A 98 -3.48 6.38 -10.56
N ARG A 99 -4.60 6.97 -10.12
CA ARG A 99 -5.90 6.87 -10.79
C ARG A 99 -5.97 7.55 -12.15
N ARG A 100 -5.37 8.73 -12.28
CA ARG A 100 -5.34 9.48 -13.55
C ARG A 100 -4.68 8.65 -14.64
N GLU A 101 -3.52 8.08 -14.32
CA GLU A 101 -2.79 7.19 -15.22
C GLU A 101 -3.55 5.89 -15.47
N ALA A 102 -4.21 5.33 -14.45
CA ALA A 102 -5.06 4.16 -14.63
C ALA A 102 -6.19 4.43 -15.63
N ALA A 103 -6.86 5.58 -15.54
CA ALA A 103 -7.91 5.99 -16.45
C ALA A 103 -7.40 6.10 -17.90
N GLU A 104 -6.27 6.78 -18.11
CA GLU A 104 -5.64 6.89 -19.43
C GLU A 104 -5.28 5.53 -20.04
N VAL A 105 -4.73 4.63 -19.24
CA VAL A 105 -4.38 3.27 -19.68
C VAL A 105 -5.63 2.45 -20.01
N ILE A 106 -6.67 2.53 -19.18
CA ILE A 106 -7.94 1.81 -19.42
C ILE A 106 -8.63 2.35 -20.67
N ASP A 107 -8.65 3.67 -20.88
CA ASP A 107 -9.24 4.26 -22.08
C ASP A 107 -8.46 3.93 -23.34
N ARG A 108 -7.12 3.86 -23.26
CA ARG A 108 -6.29 3.39 -24.38
C ARG A 108 -6.58 1.93 -24.70
N TYR A 109 -6.62 1.08 -23.68
CA TYR A 109 -6.91 -0.34 -23.82
C TYR A 109 -8.30 -0.59 -24.42
N ALA A 110 -9.32 0.16 -23.98
CA ALA A 110 -10.69 0.06 -24.49
C ALA A 110 -10.83 0.43 -25.99
N ARG A 111 -9.88 1.21 -26.53
CA ARG A 111 -9.83 1.54 -27.96
C ARG A 111 -9.16 0.45 -28.80
N LEU A 112 -8.54 -0.55 -28.19
CA LEU A 112 -7.91 -1.66 -28.91
C LEU A 112 -9.00 -2.68 -29.32
N GLY A 113 -9.05 -3.03 -30.61
CA GLY A 113 -10.06 -3.94 -31.18
C GLY A 113 -9.99 -5.41 -30.72
N GLY A 114 -9.15 -5.74 -29.74
CA GLY A 114 -9.03 -7.09 -29.17
C GLY A 114 -9.24 -7.14 -27.65
N ALA A 115 -9.65 -6.03 -27.03
CA ALA A 115 -10.03 -5.99 -25.63
C ALA A 115 -11.41 -6.65 -25.42
N ARG A 116 -11.55 -7.48 -24.39
CA ARG A 116 -12.86 -8.08 -24.07
C ARG A 116 -13.73 -7.03 -23.36
N GLU A 117 -14.97 -6.87 -23.81
CA GLU A 117 -15.91 -5.91 -23.23
C GLU A 117 -16.10 -6.12 -21.71
N SER A 118 -16.17 -7.38 -21.27
CA SER A 118 -16.28 -7.71 -19.84
C SER A 118 -15.07 -7.25 -19.02
N GLU A 119 -13.87 -7.26 -19.59
CA GLU A 119 -12.65 -6.79 -18.94
C GLU A 119 -12.64 -5.26 -18.85
N ILE A 120 -13.07 -4.57 -19.91
CA ILE A 120 -13.21 -3.10 -19.93
C ILE A 120 -14.21 -2.64 -18.87
N VAL A 121 -15.37 -3.28 -18.79
CA VAL A 121 -16.42 -2.97 -17.80
C VAL A 121 -15.89 -3.17 -16.39
N ALA A 122 -15.24 -4.30 -16.11
CA ALA A 122 -14.66 -4.57 -14.78
C ALA A 122 -13.59 -3.52 -14.38
N LEU A 123 -12.76 -3.09 -15.32
CA LEU A 123 -11.74 -2.04 -15.10
C LEU A 123 -12.38 -0.67 -14.83
N ARG A 124 -13.41 -0.30 -15.58
CA ARG A 124 -14.17 0.95 -15.36
C ARG A 124 -14.91 0.95 -14.04
N GLU A 125 -15.50 -0.18 -13.66
CA GLU A 125 -16.10 -0.35 -12.34
C GLU A 125 -15.05 -0.17 -11.23
N ALA A 126 -13.89 -0.81 -11.37
CA ALA A 126 -12.80 -0.68 -10.40
C ALA A 126 -12.35 0.78 -10.24
N LEU A 127 -12.21 1.52 -11.34
CA LEU A 127 -11.91 2.95 -11.34
C LEU A 127 -12.99 3.75 -10.62
N SER A 128 -14.27 3.55 -10.96
CA SER A 128 -15.39 4.26 -10.32
C SER A 128 -15.46 4.01 -8.80
N ARG A 129 -15.18 2.77 -8.36
CA ARG A 129 -15.12 2.40 -6.93
C ARG A 129 -13.94 3.08 -6.24
N ALA A 130 -12.80 3.22 -6.92
CA ALA A 130 -11.67 3.98 -6.40
C ALA A 130 -12.03 5.46 -6.22
N GLU A 131 -12.59 6.10 -7.25
CA GLU A 131 -13.00 7.51 -7.21
C GLU A 131 -13.99 7.82 -6.07
N ARG A 132 -15.02 6.99 -5.91
CA ARG A 132 -15.99 7.12 -4.80
C ARG A 132 -15.33 7.09 -3.43
N ARG A 133 -14.31 6.23 -3.23
CA ARG A 133 -13.56 6.16 -1.96
C ARG A 133 -12.81 7.45 -1.66
N GLN A 134 -12.21 8.09 -2.67
CA GLN A 134 -11.50 9.36 -2.47
C GLN A 134 -12.45 10.51 -2.21
N ARG A 135 -13.56 10.61 -2.94
CA ARG A 135 -14.56 11.66 -2.67
C ARG A 135 -15.07 11.58 -1.23
N ARG A 136 -15.26 10.38 -0.70
CA ARG A 136 -15.62 10.16 0.71
C ARG A 136 -14.51 10.53 1.70
N ALA A 137 -13.24 10.31 1.33
CA ALA A 137 -12.11 10.72 2.15
C ALA A 137 -11.98 12.24 2.19
N GLN A 138 -12.07 12.90 1.03
CA GLN A 138 -11.98 14.37 0.90
C GLN A 138 -13.17 15.09 1.54
N GLY A 139 -14.38 14.55 1.40
CA GLY A 139 -15.58 15.12 2.03
C GLY A 139 -15.69 14.90 3.55
N ARG A 140 -14.74 14.18 4.16
CA ARG A 140 -14.62 14.04 5.63
C ARG A 140 -13.63 15.02 6.25
N GLU A 141 -12.83 15.70 5.43
CA GLU A 141 -11.82 16.67 5.86
C GLU A 141 -12.28 18.13 5.70
N ALA A 142 -13.51 18.34 5.20
CA ALA A 142 -14.18 19.64 5.06
C ALA A 142 -15.35 19.74 6.05
#